data_AF-A0A3L7Z259-F1
#
_entry.id   AF-A0A3L7Z259-F1
#
_cell.length_a   1.000
_cell.length_b   1.000
_cell.length_c   1.000
_cell.angle_alpha   90.00
_cell.angle_beta   90.00
_cell.angle_gamma   90.00
#
_symmetry.space_group_name_H-M   'P 1'
#
loop_
_entity.id
_entity.type
_entity.pdbx_description
1 polymer ?
#
loop_
_entity_poly.entity_id
_entity_poly.type
_entity_poly.pdbx_seq_one_letter_code
_entity_poly.pdbx_strand_id
1 'polypeptide(L)' 'MTVYEVLKLCGGVIETLEKSGVRPSDHKYVALFEDYREAKQRGEKVCYIVACLAQQYGMSERNVYDVVKRLAADCKAASL' A
#
# COMPACT_ATOMS: atom_id res chain seq x y z
N MET A 1 -20.17 3.33 18.62
CA MET A 1 -19.70 3.54 17.25
C MET A 1 -20.47 2.65 16.31
N THR A 2 -21.35 3.26 15.53
CA THR A 2 -21.99 2.65 14.37
C THR A 2 -21.14 2.88 13.11
N VAL A 3 -21.40 2.10 12.06
CA VAL A 3 -20.77 2.32 10.74
C VAL A 3 -21.00 3.76 10.25
N TYR A 4 -22.19 4.31 10.49
CA TYR A 4 -22.53 5.70 10.15
C TYR A 4 -21.61 6.72 10.84
N GLU A 5 -21.32 6.54 12.13
CA GLU A 5 -20.48 7.47 12.89
C GLU A 5 -19.02 7.48 12.40
N VAL A 6 -18.46 6.32 12.05
CA VAL A 6 -17.10 6.21 11.50
C VAL A 6 -17.03 6.84 10.11
N LEU A 7 -18.02 6.58 9.25
CA LEU A 7 -18.08 7.20 7.92
C LEU A 7 -18.27 8.71 8.02
N LYS A 8 -19.05 9.21 8.98
CA LYS A 8 -19.20 10.64 9.23
C LYS A 8 -17.89 11.28 9.70
N LEU A 9 -17.09 10.57 10.50
CA LEU A 9 -15.80 11.05 10.98
C LEU A 9 -14.71 11.02 9.89
N CYS A 10 -14.63 9.92 9.13
CA CYS A 10 -13.52 9.64 8.21
C CYS A 10 -13.84 9.91 6.73
N GLY A 11 -15.09 10.24 6.39
CA GLY A 11 -15.56 10.35 5.01
C GLY A 11 -14.75 11.31 4.14
N GLY A 12 -14.41 12.50 4.67
CA GLY A 12 -13.59 13.48 3.94
C GLY A 12 -12.17 13.00 3.65
N VAL A 13 -11.57 12.22 4.57
CA VAL A 13 -10.24 11.62 4.38
C VAL A 13 -10.32 10.54 3.29
N ILE A 14 -11.33 9.68 3.35
CA ILE A 14 -11.57 8.64 2.34
C ILE A 14 -11.77 9.27 0.96
N GLU A 15 -12.59 10.30 0.86
CA GLU A 15 -12.85 11.01 -0.41
C GLU A 15 -11.56 11.61 -1.00
N THR A 16 -10.70 12.17 -0.14
CA THR A 16 -9.41 12.74 -0.57
C THR A 16 -8.48 11.65 -1.12
N LEU A 17 -8.38 10.52 -0.42
CA LEU A 17 -7.59 9.37 -0.86
C LEU A 17 -8.09 8.82 -2.21
N GLU A 18 -9.40 8.66 -2.36
CA GLU A 18 -10.02 8.18 -3.59
C GLU A 18 -9.78 9.14 -4.76
N LYS A 19 -9.89 10.46 -4.54
CA LYS A 19 -9.57 11.49 -5.55
C LYS A 19 -8.11 11.45 -5.98
N SER A 20 -7.18 11.11 -5.08
CA SER A 20 -5.76 10.89 -5.40
C SER A 20 -5.47 9.54 -6.08
N GLY A 21 -6.50 8.73 -6.33
CA GLY A 21 -6.37 7.38 -6.92
C GLY A 21 -5.86 6.31 -5.94
N VAL A 22 -5.82 6.62 -4.65
CA VAL A 22 -5.42 5.70 -3.59
C VAL A 22 -6.64 4.88 -3.17
N ARG A 23 -6.50 3.56 -3.07
CA ARG A 23 -7.54 2.72 -2.46
C ARG A 23 -7.38 2.77 -0.94
N PRO A 24 -8.42 3.15 -0.17
CA PRO A 24 -8.34 3.14 1.28
C PRO A 24 -7.90 1.79 1.85
N SER A 25 -8.29 0.67 1.22
CA SER A 25 -7.89 -0.68 1.62
C SER A 25 -6.40 -0.98 1.52
N ASP A 26 -5.63 -0.22 0.73
CA ASP A 26 -4.19 -0.43 0.57
C ASP A 26 -3.40 -0.06 1.85
N HIS A 27 -4.02 0.59 2.85
CA HIS A 27 -3.43 0.84 4.17
C HIS A 27 -2.89 -0.43 4.86
N LYS A 28 -3.47 -1.60 4.54
CA LYS A 28 -3.07 -2.90 5.10
C LYS A 28 -1.67 -3.33 4.65
N TYR A 29 -1.15 -2.75 3.58
CA TYR A 29 0.13 -3.12 2.98
C TYR A 29 1.25 -2.11 3.28
N VAL A 30 0.99 -1.10 4.11
CA VAL A 30 1.99 -0.07 4.45
C VAL A 30 3.23 -0.70 5.09
N ALA A 31 3.05 -1.56 6.10
CA ALA A 31 4.17 -2.26 6.76
C ALA A 31 5.01 -3.10 5.77
N LEU A 32 4.36 -3.85 4.87
CA LEU A 32 5.04 -4.62 3.83
C LEU A 32 5.88 -3.71 2.92
N PHE A 33 5.34 -2.54 2.56
CA PHE A 33 6.05 -1.60 1.70
C PHE A 33 7.20 -0.89 2.41
N GLU A 34 7.09 -0.63 3.72
CA GLU A 34 8.19 -0.13 4.56
C GLU A 34 9.33 -1.15 4.60
N ASP A 35 9.05 -2.42 4.92
CA ASP A 35 10.04 -3.49 4.91
C ASP A 35 10.72 -3.63 3.54
N TYR A 36 9.92 -3.54 2.45
CA TYR A 36 10.45 -3.53 1.08
C TYR A 36 11.41 -2.36 0.84
N ARG A 37 11.05 -1.15 1.27
CA ARG A 37 11.88 0.05 1.09
C ARG A 37 13.19 -0.07 1.86
N GLU A 38 13.15 -0.54 3.11
CA GLU A 38 14.35 -0.73 3.92
C GLU A 38 15.30 -1.75 3.31
N ALA A 39 14.80 -2.92 2.91
CA ALA A 39 15.60 -3.95 2.27
C ALA A 39 16.21 -3.47 0.94
N LYS A 40 15.44 -2.72 0.16
CA LYS A 40 15.93 -2.11 -1.09
C LYS A 40 17.00 -1.05 -0.82
N GLN A 41 16.86 -0.25 0.24
CA GLN A 41 17.87 0.74 0.64
C GLN A 41 19.17 0.10 1.11
N ARG A 42 19.11 -1.09 1.73
CA ARG A 42 20.30 -1.90 2.05
C ARG A 42 21.00 -2.50 0.82
N GLY A 43 20.40 -2.37 -0.37
CA GLY A 43 20.96 -2.89 -1.62
C GLY A 43 20.64 -4.37 -1.88
N GLU A 44 19.67 -4.94 -1.18
CA GLU A 44 19.26 -6.33 -1.38
C GLU A 44 18.62 -6.53 -2.77
N LYS A 45 18.84 -7.72 -3.35
CA LYS A 45 18.28 -8.04 -4.67
C LYS A 45 16.77 -8.18 -4.58
N VAL A 46 16.03 -7.47 -5.44
CA VAL A 46 14.56 -7.39 -5.42
C VAL A 46 13.87 -8.75 -5.37
N CYS A 47 14.37 -9.76 -6.10
CA CYS A 47 13.76 -11.10 -6.07
C CYS A 47 13.82 -11.75 -4.69
N TYR A 48 14.88 -11.53 -3.92
CA TYR A 48 14.98 -12.05 -2.55
C TYR A 48 14.10 -11.29 -1.58
N ILE A 49 14.05 -9.95 -1.70
CA ILE A 49 13.13 -9.14 -0.90
C ILE A 49 11.69 -9.63 -1.09
N VAL A 50 11.26 -9.82 -2.34
CA VAL A 50 9.91 -10.28 -2.66
C VAL A 50 9.63 -11.68 -2.12
N ALA A 51 10.57 -12.62 -2.27
CA ALA A 51 10.41 -13.98 -1.72
C ALA A 51 10.29 -13.98 -0.19
N CYS A 52 11.13 -13.20 0.51
CA CYS A 52 11.07 -13.06 1.96
C CYS A 52 9.75 -12.43 2.42
N LEU A 53 9.30 -11.35 1.78
CA LEU A 53 8.04 -10.68 2.12
C LEU A 53 6.82 -11.55 1.82
N ALA A 54 6.85 -12.33 0.73
CA ALA A 54 5.79 -13.28 0.40
C ALA A 54 5.61 -14.30 1.53
N GLN A 55 6.71 -14.83 2.06
CA GLN A 55 6.68 -15.74 3.21
C GLN A 55 6.24 -15.04 4.50
N GLN A 56 6.80 -13.88 4.82
CA GLN A 56 6.53 -13.13 6.06
C GLN A 56 5.07 -12.69 6.17
N TYR A 57 4.48 -12.24 5.07
CA TYR A 57 3.11 -11.72 5.03
C TYR A 57 2.08 -12.76 4.56
N GLY A 58 2.49 -14.01 4.29
CA GLY A 58 1.59 -15.08 3.85
C GLY A 58 0.91 -14.81 2.50
N MET A 59 1.65 -14.19 1.57
CA MET A 59 1.17 -13.76 0.26
C MET A 59 1.94 -14.45 -0.86
N SER A 60 1.37 -14.50 -2.07
CA SER A 60 2.14 -14.90 -3.25
C SER A 60 3.14 -13.80 -3.64
N GLU A 61 4.28 -14.17 -4.22
CA GLU A 61 5.25 -13.21 -4.76
C GLU A 61 4.60 -12.24 -5.77
N ARG A 62 3.66 -12.74 -6.59
CA ARG A 62 2.87 -11.91 -7.52
C ARG A 62 2.12 -10.81 -6.78
N ASN A 63 1.44 -11.14 -5.68
CA ASN A 63 0.72 -10.14 -4.90
C ASN A 63 1.66 -9.11 -4.28
N VAL A 64 2.86 -9.52 -3.85
CA VAL A 64 3.89 -8.61 -3.34
C VAL A 64 4.35 -7.65 -4.44
N TYR A 65 4.63 -8.14 -5.65
CA TYR A 65 4.94 -7.28 -6.80
C TYR A 65 3.80 -6.29 -7.10
N ASP A 66 2.55 -6.75 -7.08
CA ASP A 66 1.39 -5.88 -7.33
C ASP A 66 1.23 -4.81 -6.24
N VAL A 67 1.46 -5.15 -4.97
CA VAL A 67 1.47 -4.18 -3.87
C VAL A 67 2.59 -3.16 -4.06
N VAL A 68 3.82 -3.62 -4.26
CA VAL A 68 4.99 -2.74 -4.44
C VAL A 68 4.78 -1.81 -5.63
N LYS A 69 4.31 -2.33 -6.76
CA LYS A 69 4.02 -1.54 -7.96
C LYS A 69 2.97 -0.46 -7.70
N ARG A 70 1.93 -0.79 -6.93
CA ARG A 70 0.84 0.14 -6.62
C ARG A 70 1.26 1.23 -5.64
N LEU A 71 1.95 0.87 -4.56
CA LEU A 71 2.36 1.83 -3.52
C LEU A 71 3.57 2.67 -3.93
N ALA A 72 4.37 2.21 -4.90
CA ALA A 72 5.45 3.00 -5.48
C ALA A 72 5.00 3.97 -6.59
N ALA A 73 3.75 3.88 -7.06
CA ALA A 73 3.24 4.77 -8.08
C ALA A 73 2.94 6.16 -7.49
N ASP A 74 3.15 7.20 -8.30
CA ASP A 74 2.71 8.54 -7.95
C ASP A 74 1.20 8.58 -7.76
N CYS A 75 0.73 9.38 -6.80
CA CYS A 75 -0.68 9.70 -6.70
C CYS A 75 -1.13 10.25 -8.05
N LYS A 76 -2.30 9.82 -8.53
CA LYS A 76 -2.88 10.46 -9.69
C LYS A 76 -3.16 11.89 -9.26
N ALA A 77 -2.32 12.83 -9.73
CA ALA A 77 -2.65 14.23 -9.65
C ALA A 77 -4.05 14.32 -10.25
N ALA A 78 -5.03 14.74 -9.44
CA ALA A 78 -6.28 15.18 -9.99
C ALA A 78 -5.89 16.18 -11.06
N SER A 79 -6.13 15.84 -12.33
CA SER A 79 -6.08 16.80 -13.41
C SER A 79 -7.09 17.87 -13.01
N LEU A 80 -6.61 18.93 -12.37
CA LEU A 80 -7.36 20.15 -12.10
C LEU A 80 -7.75 20.79 -13.43
#